data_AF-A0A157ZDC4-F1
#
_entry.id   AF-A0A157ZDC4-F1
#
_cell.length_a   1.000
_cell.length_b   1.000
_cell.length_c   1.000
_cell.angle_alpha   90.00
_cell.angle_beta   90.00
_cell.angle_gamma   90.00
#
_symmetry.space_group_name_H-M   'P 1'
#
loop_
_entity.id
_entity.type
_entity.pdbx_description
1 polymer ?
#
loop_
_entity_poly.entity_id
_entity_poly.type
_entity_poly.pdbx_seq_one_letter_code
_entity_poly.pdbx_strand_id
1 'polypeptide(L)'
;MATTHKPSQSAPEADPADHAAEVRFRMRITKGETIAIGPGKVSLLEAVHKHGSISAAARSLDMSYRRAWLLIDELNRSLKSPATISEQGGQSGGGCVLTPVGESIIRLYREVETQAQAACAGQIESLTKLLKP
;
A
#
# COMPACT_ATOMS: atom_id res chain seq x y z
N MET A 1 -58.82 -8.19 -17.74
CA MET A 1 -57.83 -7.17 -18.20
C MET A 1 -56.50 -7.57 -17.60
N ALA A 2 -55.75 -8.44 -18.27
CA ALA A 2 -54.68 -8.09 -19.23
C ALA A 2 -53.42 -7.56 -18.51
N THR A 3 -52.50 -8.51 -18.28
CA THR A 3 -51.03 -8.48 -18.48
C THR A 3 -50.33 -7.13 -18.26
N THR A 4 -49.28 -7.07 -17.44
CA THR A 4 -47.93 -7.31 -17.96
C THR A 4 -46.99 -7.83 -16.87
N HIS A 5 -46.54 -9.06 -17.09
CA HIS A 5 -45.34 -9.66 -16.55
C HIS A 5 -44.13 -9.03 -17.26
N LYS A 6 -43.09 -8.62 -16.53
CA LYS A 6 -41.75 -8.45 -17.10
C LYS A 6 -40.75 -9.20 -16.20
N PRO A 7 -40.21 -10.34 -16.65
CA PRO A 7 -39.03 -10.92 -16.05
C PRO A 7 -37.80 -10.22 -16.63
N SER A 8 -36.78 -9.95 -15.81
CA SER A 8 -35.40 -9.78 -16.29
C SER A 8 -34.49 -9.78 -15.07
N GLN A 9 -34.01 -10.96 -14.69
CA GLN A 9 -32.65 -11.42 -14.98
C GLN A 9 -31.67 -10.99 -13.88
N SER A 10 -31.47 -11.96 -12.98
CA SER A 10 -30.22 -12.27 -12.32
C SER A 10 -29.02 -11.72 -13.09
N ALA A 11 -28.30 -10.77 -12.47
CA ALA A 11 -26.89 -10.61 -12.74
C ALA A 11 -26.25 -12.00 -12.53
N PRO A 12 -25.38 -12.45 -13.44
CA PRO A 12 -24.73 -13.74 -13.24
C PRO A 12 -23.88 -13.60 -11.97
N GLU A 13 -24.20 -14.40 -10.95
CA GLU A 13 -23.20 -14.80 -9.96
C GLU A 13 -22.03 -15.36 -10.78
N ALA A 14 -20.95 -14.57 -10.85
CA ALA A 14 -19.76 -14.97 -11.56
C ALA A 14 -19.30 -16.31 -10.95
N ASP A 15 -19.24 -17.34 -11.78
CA ASP A 15 -18.64 -18.63 -11.45
C ASP A 15 -17.27 -18.41 -10.79
N PRO A 16 -16.93 -19.08 -9.67
CA PRO A 16 -15.66 -18.88 -8.95
C PRO A 16 -14.48 -19.60 -9.62
N ALA A 17 -14.49 -19.69 -10.96
CA ALA A 17 -13.46 -20.33 -11.74
C ALA A 17 -12.37 -19.31 -12.14
N ASP A 18 -11.15 -19.61 -11.70
CA ASP A 18 -9.88 -19.02 -12.14
C ASP A 18 -9.55 -17.62 -11.57
N HIS A 19 -9.20 -17.57 -10.28
CA HIS A 19 -8.48 -16.42 -9.73
C HIS A 19 -7.05 -16.45 -10.28
N ALA A 20 -6.82 -15.74 -11.38
CA ALA A 20 -5.48 -15.57 -11.95
C ALA A 20 -4.47 -15.24 -10.84
N ALA A 21 -3.37 -16.00 -10.81
CA ALA A 21 -2.40 -15.89 -9.73
C ALA A 21 -1.83 -14.46 -9.62
N GLU A 22 -2.04 -13.83 -8.47
CA GLU A 22 -1.50 -12.50 -8.21
C GLU A 22 -0.09 -12.61 -7.60
N VAL A 23 0.87 -11.94 -8.23
CA VAL A 23 2.27 -11.93 -7.79
C VAL A 23 2.63 -10.55 -7.26
N ARG A 24 3.12 -10.51 -6.01
CA ARG A 24 3.55 -9.26 -5.37
C ARG A 24 4.94 -9.42 -4.76
N PHE A 25 5.88 -8.57 -5.17
CA PHE A 25 7.15 -8.40 -4.46
C PHE A 25 6.92 -7.61 -3.18
N ARG A 26 7.57 -8.00 -2.08
CA ARG A 26 7.52 -7.28 -0.81
C ARG A 26 8.90 -7.24 -0.18
N MET A 27 9.65 -6.18 -0.48
CA MET A 27 10.96 -5.95 0.14
C MET A 27 10.81 -5.43 1.57
N ARG A 28 11.67 -5.89 2.48
CA ARG A 28 11.85 -5.32 3.82
C ARG A 28 13.34 -5.11 4.08
N ILE A 29 13.70 -3.94 4.61
CA ILE A 29 15.04 -3.61 5.07
C ILE A 29 14.99 -3.59 6.59
N THR A 30 15.75 -4.49 7.23
CA THR A 30 15.84 -4.60 8.69
C THR A 30 17.17 -4.03 9.20
N LYS A 31 17.14 -3.47 10.42
CA LYS A 31 18.33 -3.05 11.15
C LYS A 31 18.17 -3.50 12.60
N GLY A 32 18.88 -4.58 12.97
CA GLY A 32 18.57 -5.32 14.19
C GLY A 32 17.17 -5.93 14.12
N GLU A 33 16.38 -5.74 15.18
CA GLU A 33 15.01 -6.26 15.28
C GLU A 33 13.96 -5.36 14.60
N THR A 34 14.37 -4.16 14.14
CA THR A 34 13.46 -3.18 13.54
C THR A 34 13.37 -3.34 12.02
N ILE A 35 12.15 -3.31 11.48
CA ILE A 35 11.92 -3.18 10.03
C ILE A 35 12.01 -1.70 9.67
N ALA A 36 13.19 -1.23 9.29
CA ALA A 36 13.44 0.18 8.95
C ALA A 36 12.58 0.66 7.76
N ILE A 37 12.53 -0.13 6.68
CA ILE A 37 11.74 0.17 5.48
C ILE A 37 10.98 -1.11 5.08
N GLY A 38 9.72 -0.96 4.68
CA GLY A 38 8.92 -2.10 4.22
C GLY A 38 7.56 -1.65 3.68
N PRO A 39 6.74 -2.59 3.17
CA PRO A 39 5.56 -2.26 2.38
C PRO A 39 4.55 -1.42 3.15
N GLY A 40 4.32 -1.73 4.44
CA GLY A 40 3.39 -0.96 5.27
C GLY A 40 3.82 0.49 5.50
N LYS A 41 5.13 0.75 5.64
CA LYS A 41 5.67 2.11 5.79
C LYS A 41 5.58 2.88 4.47
N VAL A 42 5.89 2.21 3.36
CA VAL A 42 5.82 2.82 2.01
C VAL A 42 4.38 3.16 1.64
N SER A 43 3.43 2.24 1.82
CA SER A 43 2.00 2.52 1.61
C SER A 43 1.49 3.66 2.48
N LEU A 44 2.00 3.77 3.72
CA LEU A 44 1.64 4.88 4.59
C LEU A 44 2.22 6.22 4.12
N LEU A 45 3.46 6.26 3.63
CA LEU A 45 4.03 7.47 3.03
C LEU A 45 3.23 7.90 1.79
N GLU A 46 2.85 6.96 0.92
CA GLU A 46 2.01 7.24 -0.26
C GLU A 46 0.65 7.82 0.15
N ALA A 47 0.03 7.25 1.18
CA ALA A 47 -1.24 7.74 1.71
C ALA A 47 -1.09 9.13 2.36
N VAL A 48 0.00 9.39 3.08
CA VAL A 48 0.30 10.73 3.62
C VAL A 48 0.49 11.73 2.49
N HIS A 49 1.24 11.39 1.45
CA HIS A 49 1.43 12.25 0.27
C HIS A 49 0.10 12.61 -0.39
N LYS A 50 -0.80 11.63 -0.52
CA LYS A 50 -2.13 11.81 -1.13
C LYS A 50 -3.10 12.62 -0.26
N HIS A 51 -3.06 12.44 1.06
CA HIS A 51 -4.10 12.94 1.98
C HIS A 51 -3.66 14.07 2.91
N GLY A 52 -2.37 14.42 2.94
CA GLY A 52 -1.82 15.55 3.71
C GLY A 52 -1.88 15.40 5.23
N SER A 53 -2.28 14.24 5.77
CA SER A 53 -2.30 13.99 7.22
C SER A 53 -2.18 12.51 7.55
N ILE A 54 -1.57 12.20 8.71
CA ILE A 54 -1.45 10.82 9.21
C ILE A 54 -2.83 10.24 9.54
N SER A 55 -3.76 11.05 10.04
CA SER A 55 -5.11 10.60 10.39
C SER A 55 -5.93 10.21 9.15
N ALA A 56 -5.86 10.99 8.07
CA ALA A 56 -6.52 10.64 6.82
C ALA A 56 -5.85 9.44 6.13
N ALA A 57 -4.52 9.37 6.15
CA ALA A 57 -3.77 8.23 5.64
C ALA A 57 -4.09 6.92 6.39
N ALA A 58 -4.23 6.98 7.72
CA ALA A 58 -4.63 5.83 8.52
C ALA A 58 -6.02 5.32 8.13
N ARG A 59 -6.99 6.24 7.96
CA ARG A 59 -8.35 5.89 7.53
C ARG A 59 -8.38 5.28 6.13
N SER A 60 -7.60 5.81 5.18
CA SER A 60 -7.60 5.27 3.81
C SER A 60 -6.94 3.89 3.70
N LEU A 61 -6.13 3.51 4.68
CA LEU A 61 -5.48 2.20 4.76
C LEU A 61 -6.14 1.25 5.77
N ASP A 62 -7.35 1.56 6.22
CA ASP A 62 -8.11 0.77 7.20
C ASP A 62 -7.29 0.39 8.44
N MET A 63 -6.58 1.37 9.00
CA MET A 63 -5.78 1.18 10.21
C MET A 63 -6.01 2.27 11.26
N SER A 64 -5.75 1.93 12.52
CA SER A 64 -5.85 2.90 13.60
C SER A 64 -4.80 4.00 13.45
N TYR A 65 -5.17 5.22 13.86
CA TYR A 65 -4.23 6.34 13.90
C TYR A 65 -2.96 6.00 14.70
N ARG A 66 -3.11 5.31 15.85
CA ARG A 66 -1.97 4.87 16.68
C ARG A 66 -1.00 3.98 15.88
N ARG A 67 -1.51 3.05 15.08
CA ARG A 67 -0.66 2.18 14.24
C ARG A 67 0.07 2.99 13.17
N ALA A 68 -0.63 3.90 12.48
CA ALA A 68 0.01 4.77 11.49
C ALA A 68 1.10 5.65 12.11
N TRP A 69 0.83 6.25 13.27
CA TRP A 69 1.81 7.05 13.99
C TRP A 69 3.05 6.24 14.38
N LEU A 70 2.89 5.03 14.93
CA LEU A 70 4.02 4.16 15.28
C LEU A 70 4.87 3.78 14.07
N LEU A 71 4.25 3.55 12.91
CA LEU A 71 4.97 3.24 11.67
C LEU A 71 5.80 4.43 11.17
N ILE A 72 5.24 5.65 11.21
CA ILE A 72 5.95 6.88 10.83
C ILE A 72 7.08 7.21 11.81
N ASP A 73 6.81 7.09 13.12
CA ASP A 73 7.80 7.34 14.17
C ASP A 73 8.98 6.35 14.05
N GLU A 74 8.71 5.05 13.90
CA GLU A 74 9.75 4.04 13.71
C GLU A 74 10.54 4.26 12.41
N LEU A 75 9.85 4.64 11.32
CA LEU A 75 10.51 5.00 10.06
C LEU A 75 11.46 6.17 10.25
N ASN A 76 10.98 7.28 10.81
CA ASN A 76 11.78 8.50 11.00
C ASN A 76 12.99 8.25 11.90
N ARG A 77 12.85 7.45 12.97
CA ARG A 77 13.96 7.05 13.85
C ARG A 77 15.00 6.15 13.17
N SER A 78 14.59 5.42 12.13
CA SER A 78 15.48 4.52 11.38
C SER A 78 16.32 5.24 10.31
N LEU A 79 15.96 6.49 9.97
CA LEU A 79 16.57 7.26 8.89
C LEU A 79 17.57 8.29 9.42
N LYS A 80 18.52 8.70 8.56
CA LYS A 80 19.44 9.80 8.86
C LYS A 80 18.74 11.16 8.92
N SER A 81 17.67 11.31 8.13
CA SER A 81 16.78 12.46 8.10
C SER A 81 15.34 11.96 7.98
N PRO A 82 14.35 12.64 8.60
CA PRO A 82 12.99 12.14 8.66
C PRO A 82 12.34 12.08 7.26
N ALA A 83 11.47 11.10 7.06
CA ALA A 83 10.67 10.94 5.84
C ALA A 83 9.45 11.89 5.81
N THR A 84 9.04 12.39 6.97
CA THR A 84 7.87 13.28 7.12
C THR A 84 8.17 14.43 8.07
N ILE A 85 7.49 15.55 7.87
CA ILE A 85 7.47 16.68 8.80
C ILE A 85 6.02 17.02 9.13
N SER A 86 5.78 17.38 10.40
CA SER A 86 4.48 17.87 10.83
C SER A 86 4.35 19.35 10.48
N GLU A 87 3.22 19.73 9.92
CA GLU A 87 2.85 21.14 9.80
C GLU A 87 2.34 21.62 11.16
N GLN A 88 2.79 22.78 11.63
CA GLN A 88 2.30 23.33 12.90
C GLN A 88 0.79 23.57 12.83
N GLY A 89 0.06 22.97 13.78
CA GLY A 89 -1.39 22.87 13.73
C GLY A 89 -2.12 24.15 14.17
N GLY A 90 -2.92 24.70 13.26
CA GLY A 90 -4.09 25.52 13.58
C GLY A 90 -5.33 24.67 13.91
N GLN A 91 -6.51 25.30 13.98
CA GLN A 91 -7.77 24.73 14.49
C GLN A 91 -8.24 23.39 13.88
N SER A 92 -7.69 22.96 12.75
CA SER A 92 -8.11 21.75 12.02
C SER A 92 -7.25 20.49 12.29
N GLY A 93 -6.27 20.58 13.20
CA GLY A 93 -5.33 19.48 13.47
C GLY A 93 -4.17 19.46 12.48
N GLY A 94 -2.94 19.41 12.99
CA GLY A 94 -1.71 19.55 12.20
C GLY A 94 -1.62 18.58 11.02
N GLY A 95 -1.19 19.12 9.87
CA GLY A 95 -0.91 18.36 8.66
C GLY A 95 0.39 17.55 8.78
N CYS A 96 0.63 16.68 7.80
CA CYS A 96 1.87 15.93 7.66
C CYS A 96 2.22 15.84 6.18
N VAL A 97 3.43 16.30 5.85
CA VAL A 97 3.94 16.29 4.48
C VAL A 97 5.20 15.45 4.38
N LEU A 98 5.45 14.91 3.19
CA LEU A 98 6.69 14.19 2.92
C LEU A 98 7.86 15.15 2.83
N THR A 99 9.02 14.68 3.27
CA THR A 99 10.30 15.30 2.93
C THR A 99 10.82 14.71 1.61
N PRO A 100 11.87 15.29 1.00
CA PRO A 100 12.54 14.67 -0.15
C PRO A 100 13.04 13.23 0.13
N VAL A 101 13.35 12.92 1.40
CA VAL A 101 13.71 11.56 1.82
C VAL A 101 12.51 10.62 1.75
N GLY A 102 11.34 11.05 2.21
CA GLY A 102 10.11 10.27 2.11
C GLY A 102 9.72 9.96 0.67
N GLU A 103 9.79 10.96 -0.21
CA GLU A 103 9.53 10.78 -1.64
C GLU A 103 10.55 9.83 -2.29
N SER A 104 11.83 9.95 -1.94
CA SER A 104 12.88 9.06 -2.44
C SER A 104 12.66 7.61 -2.00
N ILE A 105 12.18 7.38 -0.78
CA ILE A 105 11.86 6.03 -0.30
C ILE A 105 10.74 5.41 -1.14
N ILE A 106 9.66 6.14 -1.41
CA ILE A 106 8.57 5.64 -2.26
C ILE A 106 9.11 5.29 -3.65
N ARG A 107 9.81 6.24 -4.30
CA ARG A 107 10.33 6.06 -5.66
C ARG A 107 11.24 4.84 -5.76
N LEU A 108 12.27 4.77 -4.91
CA LEU A 108 13.25 3.68 -4.94
C LEU A 108 12.61 2.33 -4.62
N TYR A 109 11.67 2.28 -3.67
CA TYR A 109 10.98 1.03 -3.32
C TYR A 109 10.17 0.49 -4.51
N ARG A 110 9.41 1.34 -5.19
CA ARG A 110 8.60 0.96 -6.37
C ARG A 110 9.45 0.63 -7.59
N GLU A 111 10.58 1.31 -7.78
CA GLU A 111 11.57 0.96 -8.80
C GLU A 111 12.13 -0.45 -8.57
N VAL A 112 12.49 -0.79 -7.32
CA VAL A 112 12.97 -2.13 -6.98
C VAL A 112 11.90 -3.20 -7.21
N GLU A 113 10.65 -2.97 -6.81
CA GLU A 113 9.56 -3.92 -7.07
C GLU A 113 9.38 -4.17 -8.57
N THR A 114 9.34 -3.11 -9.37
CA THR A 114 9.21 -3.19 -10.83
C THR A 114 10.38 -3.95 -11.46
N GLN A 115 11.60 -3.63 -11.05
CA GLN A 115 12.81 -4.28 -11.58
C GLN A 115 12.89 -5.75 -11.18
N ALA A 116 12.55 -6.09 -9.93
CA ALA A 116 12.54 -7.47 -9.46
C ALA A 116 11.50 -8.31 -10.21
N GLN A 117 10.30 -7.75 -10.45
CA GLN A 117 9.28 -8.43 -11.24
C GLN A 117 9.71 -8.68 -12.67
N ALA A 118 10.31 -7.68 -13.33
CA ALA A 118 10.82 -7.84 -14.68
C ALA A 118 11.96 -8.88 -14.75
N ALA A 119 12.91 -8.82 -13.82
CA ALA A 119 14.06 -9.72 -13.77
C ALA A 119 13.68 -11.18 -13.49
N CYS A 120 12.56 -11.41 -12.79
CA CYS A 120 12.11 -12.74 -12.39
C CYS A 120 10.90 -13.26 -13.22
N ALA A 121 10.54 -12.60 -14.32
CA ALA A 121 9.32 -12.92 -15.07
C ALA A 121 9.21 -14.40 -15.49
N GLY A 122 10.31 -15.00 -15.97
CA GLY A 122 10.30 -16.42 -16.39
C GLY A 122 10.14 -17.40 -15.23
N GLN A 123 10.78 -17.13 -14.08
CA GLN A 123 10.61 -17.94 -12.87
C GLN A 123 9.19 -17.78 -12.31
N ILE A 124 8.65 -16.56 -12.33
CA ILE A 124 7.28 -16.28 -11.91
C ILE A 124 6.28 -17.08 -12.76
N GLU A 125 6.40 -17.04 -14.09
CA GLU A 125 5.54 -17.82 -14.98
C GLU A 125 5.61 -19.32 -14.67
N SER A 126 6.83 -19.83 -14.45
CA SER A 126 7.04 -21.23 -14.10
C SER A 126 6.39 -21.61 -12.77
N LEU A 127 6.48 -20.75 -11.75
CA LEU A 127 5.84 -20.95 -10.45
C LEU A 127 4.31 -20.91 -10.55
N THR A 128 3.76 -19.97 -11.33
CA THR A 128 2.31 -19.84 -11.54
C THR A 128 1.72 -21.08 -12.20
N LYS A 129 2.43 -21.71 -13.16
CA LYS A 129 2.00 -22.97 -13.79
C LYS A 129 1.93 -24.16 -12.84
N LEU A 130 2.56 -24.10 -11.66
CA LEU A 130 2.49 -25.16 -10.65
C LEU A 130 1.26 -25.03 -9.75
N LEU A 131 0.52 -23.93 -9.82
CA LEU A 131 -0.67 -23.71 -9.02
C LEU A 131 -1.84 -24.53 -9.57
N LYS A 132 -2.74 -24.95 -8.67
CA LYS A 132 -4.00 -25.57 -9.09
C LYS A 132 -4.86 -24.53 -9.83
N PRO A 133 -5.62 -24.95 -10.84
CA PRO A 133 -6.65 -24.10 -11.44
C PRO A 133 -7.73 -23.74 -10.41
#